data_AF-A0A6N6S611-F1
#
_entry.id   AF-A0A6N6S611-F1
#
_cell.length_a   1.000
_cell.length_b   1.000
_cell.length_c   1.000
_cell.angle_alpha   90.00
_cell.angle_beta   90.00
_cell.angle_gamma   90.00
#
_symmetry.space_group_name_H-M   'P 1'
#
loop_
_entity.id
_entity.type
_entity.pdbx_description
1 polymer ?
#
loop_
_entity_poly.entity_id
_entity_poly.type
_entity_poly.pdbx_seq_one_letter_code
_entity_poly.pdbx_strand_id
1 'polypeptide(L)'
;ATSVPHEELLLEGKNYYEIIKELQENRYDLVILGALGLAAVNEQVIGSVCERVVRRIKNDVLVVKNRGLDGKVVIAVDGSAASIAGFTSAIHFAKSFNLKLTAVSVFDPHYHRVAFESIANVLSQEAGQIFRFKEQETLHEEIIDKGLAKIYQNHLDVVSRMAGDAGVELDTVLMDGKPYDKILRFIQKENPSTLILGRTGVHNTNGLDIGSTTENLLRLAPCNVLLAGGIPNARITMPSDFSELQRPVNNKAAIKNTVECQHSSEDGFLRSVTDDQKISDKQHKKKQIPAWTQEAQIQTARIPSFVRGMVKKKIEEFAQERGYQEITPQIVDEAKALLMNDNSFHSV
;
A
#
# COMPACT_ATOMS: atom_id res chain seq x y z
N ALA A 1 -8.95 12.41 -39.54
CA ALA A 1 -8.44 11.88 -38.26
C ALA A 1 -7.02 11.41 -38.50
N THR A 2 -6.03 12.05 -37.87
CA THR A 2 -4.64 11.60 -37.92
C THR A 2 -4.58 10.26 -37.20
N SER A 3 -4.08 9.21 -37.86
CA SER A 3 -3.95 7.88 -37.28
C SER A 3 -3.05 7.93 -36.05
N VAL A 4 -3.48 7.34 -34.93
CA VAL A 4 -2.61 7.18 -33.76
C VAL A 4 -1.47 6.24 -34.15
N PRO A 5 -0.19 6.64 -33.97
CA PRO A 5 0.94 5.75 -34.19
C PRO A 5 0.81 4.50 -33.32
N HIS A 6 0.94 3.32 -33.91
CA HIS A 6 0.85 2.06 -33.19
C HIS A 6 1.83 1.04 -33.76
N GLU A 7 2.19 0.08 -32.91
CA GLU A 7 2.94 -1.12 -33.26
C GLU A 7 2.08 -2.32 -32.90
N GLU A 8 2.00 -3.29 -33.80
CA GLU A 8 1.28 -4.54 -33.58
C GLU A 8 2.27 -5.62 -33.15
N LEU A 9 2.03 -6.22 -31.99
CA LEU A 9 2.84 -7.33 -31.47
C LEU A 9 1.98 -8.60 -31.38
N LEU A 10 2.38 -9.64 -32.09
CA LEU A 10 1.76 -10.97 -32.04
C LEU A 10 2.73 -11.95 -31.37
N LEU A 11 2.37 -12.40 -30.16
CA LEU A 11 3.17 -13.35 -29.37
C LEU A 11 2.52 -14.74 -29.40
N GLU A 12 3.33 -15.78 -29.59
CA GLU A 12 2.89 -17.16 -29.54
C GLU A 12 3.08 -17.74 -28.12
N GLY A 13 2.03 -18.28 -27.52
CA GLY A 13 2.09 -18.90 -26.20
C GLY A 13 0.82 -18.77 -25.38
N LYS A 14 0.93 -18.97 -24.05
CA LYS A 14 -0.19 -18.78 -23.12
C LYS A 14 -0.42 -17.29 -22.92
N ASN A 15 -1.57 -16.75 -23.36
CA ASN A 15 -1.91 -15.31 -23.35
C ASN A 15 -1.38 -14.53 -22.13
N TYR A 16 -1.80 -14.89 -20.91
CA TYR A 16 -1.40 -14.12 -19.72
C TYR A 16 0.11 -14.17 -19.45
N TYR A 17 0.78 -15.26 -19.79
CA TYR A 17 2.21 -15.46 -19.55
C TYR A 17 3.04 -14.60 -20.51
N GLU A 18 2.73 -14.64 -21.81
CA GLU A 18 3.44 -13.81 -22.80
C GLU A 18 3.21 -12.31 -22.57
N ILE A 19 1.98 -11.92 -22.20
CA ILE A 19 1.70 -10.51 -21.84
C ILE A 19 2.53 -10.09 -20.62
N ILE A 20 2.59 -10.89 -19.56
CA ILE A 20 3.38 -10.54 -18.37
C ILE A 20 4.86 -10.46 -18.71
N LYS A 21 5.37 -11.42 -19.48
CA LYS A 21 6.78 -11.47 -19.89
C LYS A 21 7.15 -10.21 -20.67
N GLU A 22 6.35 -9.85 -21.68
CA GLU A 22 6.53 -8.63 -22.48
C GLU A 22 6.53 -7.36 -21.60
N LEU A 23 5.58 -7.26 -20.66
CA LEU A 23 5.48 -6.12 -19.75
C LEU A 23 6.62 -6.03 -18.72
N GLN A 24 7.33 -7.14 -18.46
CA GLN A 24 8.46 -7.20 -17.54
C GLN A 24 9.81 -6.97 -18.25
N GLU A 25 9.93 -7.41 -19.50
CA GLU A 25 11.13 -7.24 -20.32
C GLU A 25 11.23 -5.81 -20.89
N ASN A 26 10.09 -5.14 -21.09
CA ASN A 26 10.01 -3.80 -21.66
C ASN A 26 9.39 -2.78 -20.70
N ARG A 27 9.55 -1.49 -21.00
CA ARG A 27 9.10 -0.39 -20.13
C ARG A 27 7.83 0.25 -20.70
N TYR A 28 6.69 -0.18 -20.19
CA TYR A 28 5.38 0.43 -20.48
C TYR A 28 4.89 1.24 -19.28
N ASP A 29 4.33 2.43 -19.50
CA ASP A 29 3.83 3.28 -18.42
C ASP A 29 2.39 2.89 -17.99
N LEU A 30 1.53 2.56 -18.97
CA LEU A 30 0.13 2.19 -18.78
C LEU A 30 -0.21 0.94 -19.60
N VAL A 31 -0.89 -0.01 -18.96
CA VAL A 31 -1.44 -1.20 -19.62
C VAL A 31 -2.95 -1.06 -19.70
N ILE A 32 -3.51 -1.14 -20.92
CA ILE A 32 -4.96 -1.10 -21.13
C ILE A 32 -5.43 -2.50 -21.49
N LEU A 33 -6.35 -3.06 -20.70
CA LEU A 33 -6.90 -4.40 -20.91
C LEU A 33 -8.43 -4.34 -20.98
N GLY A 34 -9.01 -5.07 -21.92
CA GLY A 34 -10.43 -5.40 -21.86
C GLY A 34 -10.70 -6.31 -20.65
N ALA A 35 -11.80 -6.07 -19.94
CA ALA A 35 -12.16 -6.86 -18.78
C ALA A 35 -12.47 -8.32 -19.13
N LEU A 36 -13.01 -8.58 -20.32
CA LEU A 36 -13.43 -9.90 -20.80
C LEU A 36 -12.67 -10.34 -22.05
N GLY A 37 -12.50 -11.65 -22.20
CA GLY A 37 -11.91 -12.28 -23.38
C GLY A 37 -12.92 -13.10 -24.18
N LEU A 38 -12.46 -13.76 -25.24
CA LEU A 38 -13.29 -14.52 -26.18
C LEU A 38 -14.13 -15.66 -25.54
N ALA A 39 -13.67 -16.20 -24.41
CA ALA A 39 -14.34 -17.28 -23.69
C ALA A 39 -15.22 -16.80 -22.53
N ALA A 40 -15.64 -15.52 -22.54
CA ALA A 40 -16.52 -14.99 -21.52
C ALA A 40 -17.88 -15.70 -21.56
N VAL A 41 -18.27 -16.25 -20.42
CA VAL A 41 -19.63 -16.75 -20.19
C VAL A 41 -20.50 -15.63 -19.65
N ASN A 42 -21.82 -15.76 -19.80
CA ASN A 42 -22.77 -14.83 -19.19
C ASN A 42 -22.46 -14.69 -17.68
N GLU A 43 -22.54 -13.47 -17.14
CA GLU A 43 -22.27 -13.09 -15.74
C GLU A 43 -20.80 -12.89 -15.34
N GLN A 44 -19.81 -13.21 -16.17
CA GLN A 44 -18.41 -12.84 -15.88
C GLN A 44 -18.21 -11.33 -16.02
N VAL A 45 -17.68 -10.70 -14.97
CA VAL A 45 -17.30 -9.27 -14.98
C VAL A 45 -15.80 -9.08 -15.24
N ILE A 46 -14.98 -10.12 -15.01
CA ILE A 46 -13.55 -10.13 -15.33
C ILE A 46 -13.11 -11.51 -15.85
N GLY A 47 -12.28 -11.51 -16.89
CA GLY A 47 -11.72 -12.71 -17.52
C GLY A 47 -10.41 -13.14 -16.88
N SER A 48 -10.10 -14.44 -16.99
CA SER A 48 -8.93 -15.06 -16.37
C SER A 48 -7.59 -14.47 -16.81
N VAL A 49 -7.48 -14.01 -18.07
CA VAL A 49 -6.27 -13.35 -18.58
C VAL A 49 -6.08 -11.99 -17.90
N CYS A 50 -7.11 -11.14 -17.92
CA CYS A 50 -7.09 -9.82 -17.28
C CYS A 50 -6.72 -9.94 -15.80
N GLU A 51 -7.40 -10.84 -15.07
CA GLU A 51 -7.15 -11.07 -13.65
C GLU A 51 -5.70 -11.52 -13.37
N ARG A 52 -5.18 -12.49 -14.14
CA ARG A 52 -3.82 -13.00 -13.95
C ARG A 52 -2.75 -11.97 -14.24
N VAL A 53 -2.95 -11.16 -15.28
CA VAL A 53 -2.03 -10.06 -15.66
C VAL A 53 -2.03 -8.99 -14.59
N VAL A 54 -3.20 -8.45 -14.21
CA VAL A 54 -3.36 -7.40 -13.20
C VAL A 54 -2.65 -7.75 -11.88
N ARG A 55 -2.77 -9.00 -11.44
CA ARG A 55 -2.12 -9.50 -10.22
C ARG A 55 -0.60 -9.60 -10.28
N ARG A 56 -0.01 -9.70 -11.48
CA ARG A 56 1.43 -10.00 -11.64
C ARG A 56 2.27 -8.84 -12.15
N ILE A 57 1.63 -7.78 -12.62
CA ILE A 57 2.32 -6.58 -13.10
C ILE A 57 2.32 -5.46 -12.06
N LYS A 58 3.29 -4.54 -12.21
CA LYS A 58 3.48 -3.38 -11.34
C LYS A 58 3.28 -2.05 -12.08
N ASN A 59 2.83 -2.09 -13.33
CA ASN A 59 2.48 -0.93 -14.12
C ASN A 59 1.09 -0.42 -13.72
N ASP A 60 0.78 0.83 -14.07
CA ASP A 60 -0.61 1.31 -14.02
C ASP A 60 -1.43 0.47 -15.00
N VAL A 61 -2.64 0.06 -14.61
CA VAL A 61 -3.51 -0.79 -15.43
C VAL A 61 -4.91 -0.22 -15.50
N LEU A 62 -5.35 0.14 -16.71
CA LEU A 62 -6.74 0.49 -16.98
C LEU A 62 -7.48 -0.75 -17.47
N VAL A 63 -8.38 -1.27 -16.64
CA VAL A 63 -9.30 -2.33 -17.00
C VAL A 63 -10.58 -1.72 -17.56
N VAL A 64 -10.76 -1.91 -18.85
CA VAL A 64 -11.88 -1.37 -19.63
C VAL A 64 -13.06 -2.32 -19.54
N LYS A 65 -14.09 -1.90 -18.81
CA LYS A 65 -15.40 -2.57 -18.72
C LYS A 65 -16.42 -1.93 -19.65
N ASN A 66 -16.34 -0.61 -19.82
CA ASN A 66 -17.24 0.20 -20.63
C ASN A 66 -16.44 1.13 -21.55
N ARG A 67 -17.02 1.54 -22.69
CA ARG A 67 -16.33 2.38 -23.68
C ARG A 67 -16.12 3.85 -23.27
N GLY A 68 -16.92 4.39 -22.34
CA GLY A 68 -16.86 5.79 -21.93
C GLY A 68 -15.79 6.07 -20.88
N LEU A 69 -14.99 7.13 -21.08
CA LEU A 69 -13.95 7.60 -20.14
C LEU A 69 -14.15 9.06 -19.70
N ASP A 70 -15.06 9.78 -20.35
CA ASP A 70 -15.34 11.21 -20.22
C ASP A 70 -16.34 11.58 -19.10
N GLY A 71 -16.89 10.58 -18.39
CA GLY A 71 -17.76 10.81 -17.24
C GLY A 71 -17.02 11.14 -15.93
N LYS A 72 -17.78 11.17 -14.82
CA LYS A 72 -17.22 11.40 -13.47
C LYS A 72 -16.11 10.40 -13.15
N VAL A 73 -15.04 10.88 -12.49
CA VAL A 73 -13.92 10.04 -12.06
C VAL A 73 -13.84 10.02 -10.54
N VAL A 74 -13.81 8.82 -9.97
CA VAL A 74 -13.74 8.59 -8.53
C VAL A 74 -12.39 7.98 -8.18
N ILE A 75 -11.72 8.45 -7.12
CA ILE A 75 -10.48 7.88 -6.59
C ILE A 75 -10.69 7.49 -5.13
N ALA A 76 -10.37 6.24 -4.77
CA ALA A 76 -10.38 5.84 -3.36
C ALA A 76 -9.04 6.12 -2.70
N VAL A 77 -9.07 6.79 -1.55
CA VAL A 77 -7.89 7.16 -0.76
C VAL A 77 -8.00 6.64 0.66
N ASP A 78 -6.90 6.10 1.16
CA ASP A 78 -6.79 5.56 2.52
C ASP A 78 -5.50 6.01 3.23
N GLY A 79 -4.70 6.87 2.60
CA GLY A 79 -3.43 7.35 3.13
C GLY A 79 -2.23 6.43 2.88
N SER A 80 -2.43 5.22 2.34
CA SER A 80 -1.32 4.35 1.96
C SER A 80 -0.51 4.91 0.79
N ALA A 81 0.77 4.52 0.68
CA ALA A 81 1.61 4.92 -0.45
C ALA A 81 1.00 4.53 -1.82
N ALA A 82 0.29 3.40 -1.87
CA ALA A 82 -0.38 2.95 -3.09
C ALA A 82 -1.61 3.81 -3.44
N SER A 83 -2.40 4.27 -2.47
CA SER A 83 -3.51 5.17 -2.76
C SER A 83 -3.04 6.57 -3.13
N ILE A 84 -1.93 7.06 -2.54
CA ILE A 84 -1.27 8.30 -2.96
C ILE A 84 -0.73 8.20 -4.39
N ALA A 85 -0.07 7.08 -4.74
CA ALA A 85 0.36 6.84 -6.12
C ALA A 85 -0.84 6.84 -7.09
N GLY A 86 -1.96 6.21 -6.69
CA GLY A 86 -3.20 6.26 -7.47
C GLY A 86 -3.80 7.65 -7.61
N PHE A 87 -3.66 8.49 -6.58
CA PHE A 87 -4.07 9.90 -6.66
C PHE A 87 -3.20 10.69 -7.64
N THR A 88 -1.90 10.43 -7.70
CA THR A 88 -1.02 11.02 -8.72
C THR A 88 -1.47 10.62 -10.13
N SER A 89 -1.73 9.33 -10.38
CA SER A 89 -2.29 8.88 -11.66
C SER A 89 -3.65 9.52 -11.96
N ALA A 90 -4.49 9.74 -10.94
CA ALA A 90 -5.77 10.43 -11.07
C ALA A 90 -5.63 11.89 -11.52
N ILE A 91 -4.63 12.63 -11.02
CA ILE A 91 -4.33 14.00 -11.49
C ILE A 91 -3.97 13.99 -12.98
N HIS A 92 -3.10 13.07 -13.41
CA HIS A 92 -2.72 12.95 -14.82
C HIS A 92 -3.91 12.59 -15.71
N PHE A 93 -4.74 11.64 -15.25
CA PHE A 93 -5.96 11.25 -15.94
C PHE A 93 -6.94 12.42 -16.07
N ALA A 94 -7.21 13.12 -14.97
CA ALA A 94 -8.09 14.29 -14.93
C ALA A 94 -7.63 15.39 -15.88
N LYS A 95 -6.33 15.72 -15.90
CA LYS A 95 -5.77 16.73 -16.82
C LYS A 95 -5.91 16.34 -18.28
N SER A 96 -5.70 15.06 -18.59
CA SER A 96 -5.75 14.56 -19.98
C SER A 96 -7.15 14.67 -20.59
N PHE A 97 -8.19 14.59 -19.75
CA PHE A 97 -9.59 14.66 -20.17
C PHE A 97 -10.32 15.94 -19.71
N ASN A 98 -9.62 16.86 -19.03
CA ASN A 98 -10.19 18.04 -18.38
C ASN A 98 -11.40 17.71 -17.48
N LEU A 99 -11.24 16.72 -16.60
CA LEU A 99 -12.30 16.20 -15.73
C LEU A 99 -12.12 16.66 -14.28
N LYS A 100 -13.26 16.84 -13.60
CA LYS A 100 -13.30 17.00 -12.15
C LYS A 100 -13.15 15.64 -11.46
N LEU A 101 -12.40 15.60 -10.36
CA LEU A 101 -12.21 14.41 -9.53
C LEU A 101 -13.15 14.38 -8.32
N THR A 102 -13.48 13.18 -7.86
CA THR A 102 -14.09 12.94 -6.53
C THR A 102 -13.23 11.94 -5.75
N ALA A 103 -12.62 12.37 -4.65
CA ALA A 103 -11.92 11.51 -3.73
C ALA A 103 -12.87 10.95 -2.66
N VAL A 104 -12.85 9.62 -2.48
CA VAL A 104 -13.61 8.93 -1.44
C VAL A 104 -12.66 8.28 -0.45
N SER A 105 -12.96 8.42 0.84
CA SER A 105 -12.20 7.81 1.93
C SER A 105 -13.16 7.07 2.84
N VAL A 106 -12.87 5.81 3.18
CA VAL A 106 -13.75 4.97 4.00
C VAL A 106 -13.01 4.36 5.17
N PHE A 107 -13.45 4.67 6.37
CA PHE A 107 -12.95 4.05 7.59
C PHE A 107 -13.95 3.02 8.11
N ASP A 108 -13.47 1.96 8.75
CA ASP A 108 -14.31 0.90 9.32
C ASP A 108 -14.31 0.94 10.86
N PRO A 109 -15.34 1.53 11.49
CA PRO A 109 -15.51 1.52 12.95
C PRO A 109 -15.53 0.11 13.56
N HIS A 110 -16.06 -0.86 12.81
CA HIS A 110 -16.32 -2.21 13.32
C HIS A 110 -15.07 -3.09 13.25
N TYR A 111 -14.12 -2.78 12.36
CA TYR A 111 -12.87 -3.53 12.26
C TYR A 111 -12.07 -3.46 13.57
N HIS A 112 -12.05 -2.30 14.23
CA HIS A 112 -11.41 -2.16 15.54
C HIS A 112 -12.09 -3.05 16.58
N ARG A 113 -13.43 -3.10 16.62
CA ARG A 113 -14.17 -3.96 17.56
C ARG A 113 -13.77 -5.43 17.41
N VAL A 114 -13.82 -5.97 16.18
CA VAL A 114 -13.52 -7.39 15.93
C VAL A 114 -12.04 -7.73 16.16
N ALA A 115 -11.12 -6.81 15.80
CA ALA A 115 -9.71 -6.97 16.08
C ALA A 115 -9.41 -6.99 17.59
N PHE A 116 -10.09 -6.14 18.37
CA PHE A 116 -9.98 -6.10 19.82
C PHE A 116 -10.60 -7.33 20.49
N GLU A 117 -11.81 -7.75 20.08
CA GLU A 117 -12.45 -8.98 20.57
C GLU A 117 -11.57 -10.22 20.32
N SER A 118 -10.94 -10.29 19.14
CA SER A 118 -10.02 -11.38 18.79
C SER A 118 -8.79 -11.44 19.71
N ILE A 119 -8.38 -10.31 20.29
CA ILE A 119 -7.26 -10.21 21.25
C ILE A 119 -7.76 -10.44 22.69
N ALA A 120 -8.96 -9.94 23.03
CA ALA A 120 -9.60 -10.13 24.33
C ALA A 120 -9.83 -11.62 24.62
N ASN A 121 -10.17 -12.41 23.61
CA ASN A 121 -10.31 -13.87 23.72
C ASN A 121 -8.99 -14.63 23.98
N VAL A 122 -7.84 -13.97 23.82
CA VAL A 122 -6.49 -14.55 24.06
C VAL A 122 -5.92 -14.08 25.41
N LEU A 123 -6.48 -13.04 26.02
CA LEU A 123 -6.09 -12.55 27.34
C LEU A 123 -6.66 -13.47 28.44
N SER A 124 -5.91 -13.68 29.54
CA SER A 124 -6.35 -14.55 30.64
C SER A 124 -7.65 -14.03 31.28
N GLN A 125 -8.42 -14.92 31.91
CA GLN A 125 -9.67 -14.53 32.56
C GLN A 125 -9.49 -13.46 33.65
N GLU A 126 -8.29 -13.29 34.22
CA GLU A 126 -7.99 -12.18 35.12
C GLU A 126 -7.86 -10.83 34.39
N ALA A 127 -7.25 -10.79 33.20
CA ALA A 127 -7.18 -9.58 32.38
C ALA A 127 -8.56 -9.21 31.82
N GLY A 128 -9.39 -10.19 31.44
CA GLY A 128 -10.77 -9.96 30.98
C GLY A 128 -11.73 -9.42 32.04
N GLN A 129 -11.42 -9.55 33.34
CA GLN A 129 -12.21 -8.97 34.42
C GLN A 129 -11.88 -7.51 34.72
N ILE A 130 -10.65 -7.06 34.44
CA ILE A 130 -10.24 -5.64 34.53
C ILE A 130 -10.91 -4.81 33.41
N PHE A 131 -11.35 -5.44 32.33
CA PHE A 131 -12.00 -4.81 31.16
C PHE A 131 -13.54 -4.85 31.15
N ARG A 132 -14.23 -5.04 32.28
CA ARG A 132 -15.71 -5.01 32.31
C ARG A 132 -16.28 -3.62 32.55
N PHE A 133 -16.44 -2.80 31.50
CA PHE A 133 -17.28 -1.60 31.59
C PHE A 133 -17.98 -1.28 30.26
N LYS A 134 -19.27 -1.65 30.15
CA LYS A 134 -20.15 -1.29 29.03
C LYS A 134 -20.21 0.22 28.74
N GLU A 135 -20.04 1.05 29.75
CA GLU A 135 -20.04 2.53 29.64
C GLU A 135 -18.67 3.11 29.24
N GLN A 136 -17.55 2.44 29.57
CA GLN A 136 -16.24 2.82 29.05
C GLN A 136 -16.07 2.34 27.60
N GLU A 137 -16.59 1.17 27.22
CA GLU A 137 -16.60 0.72 25.82
C GLU A 137 -17.28 1.73 24.91
N THR A 138 -18.46 2.23 25.27
CA THR A 138 -19.18 3.21 24.45
C THR A 138 -18.43 4.53 24.32
N LEU A 139 -17.83 5.04 25.40
CA LEU A 139 -17.03 6.27 25.35
C LEU A 139 -15.72 6.08 24.57
N HIS A 140 -15.04 4.94 24.74
CA HIS A 140 -13.85 4.58 23.98
C HIS A 140 -14.16 4.41 22.50
N GLU A 141 -15.25 3.74 22.15
CA GLU A 141 -15.71 3.56 20.78
C GLU A 141 -15.99 4.90 20.10
N GLU A 142 -16.69 5.83 20.75
CA GLU A 142 -16.94 7.15 20.18
C GLU A 142 -15.67 7.97 19.96
N ILE A 143 -14.72 7.92 20.90
CA ILE A 143 -13.44 8.63 20.78
C ILE A 143 -12.60 8.03 19.64
N ILE A 144 -12.61 6.70 19.53
CA ILE A 144 -11.87 5.98 18.48
C ILE A 144 -12.50 6.24 17.12
N ASP A 145 -13.82 6.18 16.99
CA ASP A 145 -14.52 6.47 15.73
C ASP A 145 -14.29 7.91 15.28
N LYS A 146 -14.36 8.89 16.21
CA LYS A 146 -14.02 10.29 15.93
C LYS A 146 -12.54 10.44 15.55
N GLY A 147 -11.63 9.71 16.20
CA GLY A 147 -10.21 9.70 15.89
C GLY A 147 -9.91 9.12 14.50
N LEU A 148 -10.49 7.96 14.17
CA LEU A 148 -10.38 7.31 12.87
C LEU A 148 -10.95 8.19 11.76
N ALA A 149 -12.14 8.76 11.97
CA ALA A 149 -12.72 9.72 11.04
C ALA A 149 -11.76 10.90 10.79
N LYS A 150 -11.11 11.42 11.84
CA LYS A 150 -10.15 12.52 11.70
C LYS A 150 -8.88 12.11 10.93
N ILE A 151 -8.38 10.89 11.13
CA ILE A 151 -7.24 10.35 10.37
C ILE A 151 -7.59 10.25 8.88
N TYR A 152 -8.73 9.66 8.56
CA TYR A 152 -9.18 9.50 7.18
C TYR A 152 -9.55 10.84 6.52
N GLN A 153 -10.05 11.80 7.29
CA GLN A 153 -10.23 13.18 6.84
C GLN A 153 -8.88 13.83 6.53
N ASN A 154 -7.85 13.66 7.36
CA ASN A 154 -6.52 14.20 7.06
C ASN A 154 -5.95 13.63 5.75
N HIS A 155 -6.24 12.36 5.39
CA HIS A 155 -5.87 11.80 4.10
C HIS A 155 -6.57 12.53 2.93
N LEU A 156 -7.86 12.87 3.08
CA LEU A 156 -8.58 13.70 2.11
C LEU A 156 -8.00 15.12 2.02
N ASP A 157 -7.61 15.71 3.14
CA ASP A 157 -7.01 17.05 3.18
C ASP A 157 -5.65 17.08 2.46
N VAL A 158 -4.85 16.01 2.58
CA VAL A 158 -3.57 15.86 1.86
C VAL A 158 -3.80 15.85 0.34
N VAL A 159 -4.72 15.01 -0.14
CA VAL A 159 -4.98 14.93 -1.59
C VAL A 159 -5.68 16.16 -2.14
N SER A 160 -6.46 16.88 -1.32
CA SER A 160 -7.05 18.17 -1.68
C SER A 160 -5.98 19.23 -1.93
N ARG A 161 -4.95 19.29 -1.09
CA ARG A 161 -3.79 20.17 -1.31
C ARG A 161 -3.06 19.79 -2.60
N MET A 162 -2.78 18.50 -2.79
CA MET A 162 -2.11 18.02 -4.01
C MET A 162 -2.91 18.35 -5.28
N ALA A 163 -4.25 18.27 -5.24
CA ALA A 163 -5.12 18.67 -6.35
C ALA A 163 -5.03 20.17 -6.64
N GLY A 164 -5.09 20.99 -5.58
CA GLY A 164 -4.94 22.44 -5.67
C GLY A 164 -3.61 22.87 -6.28
N ASP A 165 -2.51 22.29 -5.82
CA ASP A 165 -1.16 22.52 -6.35
C ASP A 165 -1.05 22.11 -7.83
N ALA A 166 -1.80 21.07 -8.23
CA ALA A 166 -1.85 20.61 -9.61
C ALA A 166 -2.87 21.37 -10.47
N GLY A 167 -3.71 22.24 -9.92
CA GLY A 167 -4.78 22.93 -10.64
C GLY A 167 -5.92 22.02 -11.11
N VAL A 168 -6.23 20.96 -10.35
CA VAL A 168 -7.33 20.01 -10.63
C VAL A 168 -8.45 20.19 -9.60
N GLU A 169 -9.69 20.31 -10.06
CA GLU A 169 -10.85 20.37 -9.16
C GLU A 169 -11.10 19.02 -8.47
N LEU A 170 -11.31 19.05 -7.16
CA LEU A 170 -11.55 17.86 -6.33
C LEU A 170 -12.70 18.06 -5.36
N ASP A 171 -13.70 17.17 -5.41
CA ASP A 171 -14.65 16.97 -4.31
C ASP A 171 -14.15 15.86 -3.38
N THR A 172 -14.43 15.95 -2.08
CA THR A 172 -14.05 14.91 -1.10
C THR A 172 -15.27 14.35 -0.38
N VAL A 173 -15.31 13.04 -0.19
CA VAL A 173 -16.37 12.33 0.54
C VAL A 173 -15.75 11.38 1.55
N LEU A 174 -16.07 11.57 2.83
CA LEU A 174 -15.73 10.65 3.91
C LEU A 174 -16.94 9.76 4.22
N MET A 175 -16.73 8.45 4.31
CA MET A 175 -17.78 7.48 4.68
C MET A 175 -17.30 6.56 5.79
N ASP A 176 -18.22 6.07 6.60
CA ASP A 176 -17.99 5.01 7.58
C ASP A 176 -18.47 3.65 7.04
N GLY A 177 -17.81 2.57 7.45
CA GLY A 177 -18.19 1.19 7.19
C GLY A 177 -17.14 0.40 6.42
N LYS A 178 -17.52 -0.78 5.92
CA LYS A 178 -16.60 -1.67 5.22
C LYS A 178 -16.19 -1.05 3.87
N PRO A 179 -14.88 -0.80 3.60
CA PRO A 179 -14.44 0.02 2.47
C PRO A 179 -14.97 -0.43 1.10
N TYR A 180 -14.83 -1.72 0.77
CA TYR A 180 -15.26 -2.21 -0.54
C TYR A 180 -16.78 -2.05 -0.75
N ASP A 181 -17.60 -2.29 0.28
CA ASP A 181 -19.07 -2.22 0.19
C ASP A 181 -19.52 -0.78 0.03
N LYS A 182 -18.99 0.14 0.86
CA LYS A 182 -19.34 1.56 0.79
C LYS A 182 -18.90 2.20 -0.53
N ILE A 183 -17.68 1.92 -0.99
CA ILE A 183 -17.21 2.41 -2.30
C ILE A 183 -18.06 1.84 -3.43
N LEU A 184 -18.39 0.53 -3.41
CA LEU A 184 -19.23 -0.09 -4.43
C LEU A 184 -20.63 0.55 -4.50
N ARG A 185 -21.28 0.77 -3.35
CA ARG A 185 -22.59 1.44 -3.31
C ARG A 185 -22.50 2.89 -3.81
N PHE A 186 -21.43 3.59 -3.46
CA PHE A 186 -21.20 4.96 -3.92
C PHE A 186 -21.08 5.02 -5.45
N ILE A 187 -20.25 4.18 -6.07
CA ILE A 187 -20.07 4.18 -7.53
C ILE A 187 -21.30 3.64 -8.26
N GLN A 188 -22.09 2.74 -7.67
CA GLN A 188 -23.37 2.31 -8.24
C GLN A 188 -24.39 3.45 -8.27
N LYS A 189 -24.39 4.31 -7.25
CA LYS A 189 -25.26 5.48 -7.18
C LYS A 189 -24.80 6.62 -8.10
N GLU A 190 -23.51 6.96 -8.05
CA GLU A 190 -22.95 8.11 -8.76
C GLU A 190 -22.65 7.81 -10.24
N ASN A 191 -22.57 6.53 -10.60
CA ASN A 191 -22.31 6.01 -11.94
C ASN A 191 -21.09 6.68 -12.63
N PRO A 192 -19.89 6.64 -12.03
CA PRO A 192 -18.70 7.22 -12.64
C PRO A 192 -18.26 6.44 -13.88
N SER A 193 -17.55 7.12 -14.80
CA SER A 193 -16.92 6.45 -15.94
C SER A 193 -15.75 5.58 -15.50
N THR A 194 -15.01 6.04 -14.49
CA THR A 194 -13.76 5.43 -14.02
C THR A 194 -13.63 5.50 -12.51
N LEU A 195 -13.28 4.37 -11.89
CA LEU A 195 -12.81 4.26 -10.51
C LEU A 195 -11.30 4.04 -10.52
N ILE A 196 -10.57 4.86 -9.77
CA ILE A 196 -9.12 4.77 -9.61
C ILE A 196 -8.82 4.23 -8.21
N LEU A 197 -7.90 3.29 -8.09
CA LEU A 197 -7.54 2.63 -6.83
C LEU A 197 -6.03 2.42 -6.72
N GLY A 198 -5.53 2.48 -5.49
CA GLY A 198 -4.25 1.87 -5.15
C GLY A 198 -4.34 0.34 -5.20
N ARG A 199 -3.22 -0.33 -5.52
CA ARG A 199 -3.16 -1.80 -5.54
C ARG A 199 -3.40 -2.44 -4.17
N THR A 200 -2.84 -1.84 -3.13
CA THR A 200 -2.94 -2.31 -1.74
C THR A 200 -3.26 -1.13 -0.83
N GLY A 201 -3.88 -1.39 0.32
CA GLY A 201 -4.22 -0.36 1.30
C GLY A 201 -3.30 -0.33 2.52
N VAL A 202 -3.67 0.49 3.51
CA VAL A 202 -2.92 0.70 4.77
C VAL A 202 -2.75 -0.56 5.63
N HIS A 203 -3.62 -1.56 5.46
CA HIS A 203 -3.57 -2.82 6.19
C HIS A 203 -2.77 -3.92 5.46
N ASN A 204 -1.89 -3.54 4.53
CA ASN A 204 -1.10 -4.51 3.78
C ASN A 204 -0.16 -5.30 4.71
N THR A 205 -0.24 -6.63 4.65
CA THR A 205 0.75 -7.54 5.23
C THR A 205 1.81 -7.86 4.18
N ASN A 206 3.10 -7.87 4.56
CA ASN A 206 4.22 -7.97 3.63
C ASN A 206 4.03 -9.12 2.61
N GLY A 207 3.82 -8.78 1.33
CA GLY A 207 3.84 -9.73 0.21
C GLY A 207 2.55 -9.87 -0.62
N LEU A 208 1.46 -9.14 -0.32
CA LEU A 208 0.26 -9.20 -1.16
C LEU A 208 0.47 -8.53 -2.53
N ASP A 209 -0.08 -9.15 -3.57
CA ASP A 209 -0.09 -8.64 -4.94
C ASP A 209 -1.17 -7.58 -5.16
N ILE A 210 -2.35 -7.79 -4.58
CA ILE A 210 -3.52 -6.90 -4.61
C ILE A 210 -4.29 -6.98 -3.28
N GLY A 211 -4.77 -5.84 -2.80
CA GLY A 211 -5.56 -5.73 -1.58
C GLY A 211 -6.99 -6.24 -1.77
N SER A 212 -7.62 -6.72 -0.70
CA SER A 212 -8.98 -7.28 -0.76
C SER A 212 -10.04 -6.27 -1.24
N THR A 213 -9.96 -5.01 -0.80
CA THR A 213 -10.84 -3.94 -1.29
C THR A 213 -10.68 -3.73 -2.79
N THR A 214 -9.43 -3.62 -3.26
CA THR A 214 -9.11 -3.42 -4.67
C THR A 214 -9.54 -4.61 -5.53
N GLU A 215 -9.31 -5.84 -5.08
CA GLU A 215 -9.74 -7.06 -5.76
C GLU A 215 -11.28 -7.12 -5.91
N ASN A 216 -12.02 -6.84 -4.84
CA ASN A 216 -13.48 -6.85 -4.88
C ASN A 216 -14.03 -5.75 -5.81
N LEU A 217 -13.48 -4.54 -5.74
CA LEU A 217 -13.90 -3.44 -6.60
C LEU A 217 -13.51 -3.68 -8.06
N LEU A 218 -12.32 -4.24 -8.33
CA LEU A 218 -11.92 -4.66 -9.66
C LEU A 218 -12.92 -5.63 -10.28
N ARG A 219 -13.48 -6.55 -9.49
CA ARG A 219 -14.51 -7.49 -9.96
C ARG A 219 -15.87 -6.83 -10.09
N LEU A 220 -16.34 -6.13 -9.07
CA LEU A 220 -17.75 -5.74 -8.94
C LEU A 220 -18.08 -4.34 -9.45
N ALA A 221 -17.10 -3.45 -9.63
CA ALA A 221 -17.36 -2.09 -10.09
C ALA A 221 -18.05 -2.10 -11.47
N PRO A 222 -19.13 -1.33 -11.66
CA PRO A 222 -19.85 -1.26 -12.94
C PRO A 222 -19.14 -0.38 -13.98
N CYS A 223 -17.99 0.18 -13.66
CA CYS A 223 -17.25 1.17 -14.43
C CYS A 223 -15.80 0.74 -14.70
N ASN A 224 -15.08 1.51 -15.51
CA ASN A 224 -13.67 1.25 -15.78
C ASN A 224 -12.85 1.35 -14.48
N VAL A 225 -11.82 0.53 -14.34
CA VAL A 225 -11.00 0.51 -13.12
C VAL A 225 -9.54 0.77 -13.48
N LEU A 226 -8.98 1.86 -12.98
CA LEU A 226 -7.55 2.16 -13.07
C LEU A 226 -6.86 1.75 -11.76
N LEU A 227 -5.94 0.79 -11.86
CA LEU A 227 -5.13 0.33 -10.73
C LEU A 227 -3.73 0.90 -10.84
N ALA A 228 -3.33 1.68 -9.85
CA ALA A 228 -1.98 2.23 -9.82
C ALA A 228 -0.93 1.15 -9.56
N GLY A 229 0.16 1.22 -10.31
CA GLY A 229 1.33 0.34 -10.27
C GLY A 229 2.06 0.31 -8.93
N GLY A 230 1.89 1.37 -8.14
CA GLY A 230 2.60 1.55 -6.87
C GLY A 230 4.05 1.96 -7.05
N ILE A 231 4.44 2.41 -8.25
CA ILE A 231 5.74 3.04 -8.51
C ILE A 231 5.55 4.57 -8.47
N PRO A 232 6.06 5.26 -7.43
CA PRO A 232 5.99 6.73 -7.33
C PRO A 232 6.64 7.46 -8.53
N ASN A 233 7.51 6.74 -9.25
CA ASN A 233 8.29 7.23 -10.38
C ASN A 233 7.79 6.74 -11.75
N ALA A 234 6.59 6.14 -11.85
CA ALA A 234 5.94 5.98 -13.15
C ALA A 234 5.65 7.38 -13.70
N ARG A 235 6.64 7.97 -14.37
CA ARG A 235 6.49 9.26 -15.01
C ARG A 235 5.55 9.05 -16.18
N ILE A 236 4.28 9.39 -15.99
CA ILE A 236 3.40 9.72 -17.12
C ILE A 236 3.96 11.03 -17.69
N THR A 237 5.00 10.89 -18.50
CA THR A 237 5.54 11.99 -19.28
C THR A 237 4.51 12.19 -20.39
N MET A 238 3.57 13.11 -20.19
CA MET A 238 2.72 13.56 -21.29
C MET A 238 3.60 14.46 -22.16
N PRO A 239 3.99 14.05 -23.38
CA PRO A 239 4.58 15.01 -24.29
C PRO A 239 3.49 16.03 -24.61
N SER A 240 3.75 17.31 -24.37
CA SER A 240 2.88 18.40 -24.84
C SER A 240 2.88 18.49 -26.38
N ASP A 241 3.78 17.76 -27.04
CA ASP A 241 3.90 17.68 -28.47
C ASP A 241 4.20 16.22 -28.90
N PHE A 242 3.30 15.63 -29.69
CA PHE A 242 3.43 14.25 -30.19
C PHE A 242 4.46 14.14 -31.34
N SER A 243 5.17 15.22 -31.66
CA SER A 243 6.15 15.31 -32.73
C SER A 243 7.47 14.57 -32.42
N GLU A 244 7.85 14.41 -31.15
CA GLU A 244 9.16 13.84 -30.76
C GLU A 244 9.22 12.30 -30.68
N LEU A 245 8.11 11.59 -30.92
CA LEU A 245 8.09 10.11 -30.92
C LEU A 245 8.56 9.47 -32.23
N GLN A 246 9.03 10.25 -33.21
CA GLN A 246 9.77 9.71 -34.35
C GLN A 246 11.22 9.36 -33.97
N ARG A 247 11.41 8.33 -33.14
CA ARG A 247 12.72 7.67 -33.06
C ARG A 247 12.77 6.58 -34.13
N PRO A 248 13.76 6.59 -35.04
CA PRO A 248 13.91 5.54 -36.04
C PRO A 248 14.25 4.21 -35.35
N VAL A 249 13.34 3.25 -35.49
CA VAL A 249 13.49 1.85 -35.12
C VAL A 249 14.43 1.21 -36.13
N ASN A 250 15.74 1.34 -35.91
CA ASN A 250 16.76 0.37 -36.32
C ASN A 250 18.14 0.85 -35.87
N ASN A 251 18.57 0.40 -34.69
CA ASN A 251 19.94 -0.05 -34.55
C ASN A 251 20.03 -1.07 -33.41
N LYS A 252 20.09 -2.35 -33.79
CA LYS A 252 20.70 -3.41 -32.97
C LYS A 252 22.22 -3.17 -32.89
N ALA A 253 22.64 -2.06 -32.30
CA ALA A 253 24.03 -1.74 -31.95
C ALA A 253 24.05 -0.40 -31.21
N ALA A 254 23.99 -0.43 -29.88
CA ALA A 254 24.64 0.50 -28.93
C ALA A 254 23.85 0.61 -27.62
N ILE A 255 23.87 -0.45 -26.80
CA ILE A 255 24.07 -0.31 -25.35
C ILE A 255 25.04 -1.41 -24.94
N LYS A 256 26.33 -1.21 -25.27
CA LYS A 256 27.43 -1.76 -24.48
C LYS A 256 27.81 -0.68 -23.49
N ASN A 257 27.82 -1.06 -22.20
CA ASN A 257 28.23 -0.29 -21.01
C ASN A 257 27.13 0.67 -20.51
N THR A 258 26.65 0.65 -19.26
CA THR A 258 27.22 0.20 -17.99
C THR A 258 26.09 0.00 -16.98
N VAL A 259 25.89 -1.21 -16.46
CA VAL A 259 25.72 -1.55 -15.02
C VAL A 259 25.93 -3.07 -14.95
N GLU A 260 27.13 -3.49 -14.59
CA GLU A 260 27.40 -4.88 -14.23
C GLU A 260 26.72 -5.19 -12.88
N CYS A 261 25.73 -6.08 -12.89
CA CYS A 261 25.34 -6.81 -11.69
C CYS A 261 26.29 -7.98 -11.53
N GLN A 262 27.37 -7.80 -10.76
CA GLN A 262 28.19 -8.93 -10.33
C GLN A 262 27.53 -9.59 -9.12
N HIS A 263 27.06 -10.83 -9.33
CA HIS A 263 27.08 -11.83 -8.27
C HIS A 263 28.54 -12.25 -8.05
N SER A 264 29.00 -12.22 -6.81
CA SER A 264 30.08 -13.10 -6.38
C SER A 264 29.90 -13.47 -4.92
N SER A 265 29.64 -14.75 -4.72
CA SER A 265 29.77 -15.52 -3.51
C SER A 265 31.22 -15.62 -3.03
N GLU A 266 31.34 -15.80 -1.72
CA GLU A 266 32.40 -16.45 -0.93
C GLU A 266 33.73 -15.72 -0.63
N ASP A 267 33.98 -15.66 0.68
CA ASP A 267 35.20 -15.95 1.42
C ASP A 267 36.49 -15.11 1.26
N GLY A 268 36.95 -14.59 2.42
CA GLY A 268 38.29 -14.95 2.89
C GLY A 268 39.43 -13.93 2.72
N PHE A 269 39.61 -13.10 3.75
CA PHE A 269 40.85 -12.99 4.56
C PHE A 269 42.10 -12.21 4.05
N LEU A 270 42.65 -11.42 5.01
CA LEU A 270 44.03 -10.91 5.24
C LEU A 270 44.54 -9.56 4.66
N ARG A 271 44.73 -8.62 5.62
CA ARG A 271 45.94 -7.81 6.00
C ARG A 271 46.63 -6.98 4.89
N SER A 272 47.14 -5.75 5.11
CA SER A 272 47.69 -5.09 6.30
C SER A 272 47.98 -3.59 6.05
N VAL A 273 47.76 -2.78 7.09
CA VAL A 273 48.61 -1.68 7.64
C VAL A 273 49.00 -0.49 6.75
N THR A 274 48.57 0.71 7.17
CA THR A 274 49.47 1.78 7.67
C THR A 274 48.66 2.82 8.46
N ASP A 275 49.18 3.16 9.64
CA ASP A 275 48.83 4.31 10.51
C ASP A 275 49.13 5.65 9.78
N ASP A 276 48.77 6.87 10.21
CA ASP A 276 48.62 7.43 11.56
C ASP A 276 48.04 8.88 11.53
N GLN A 277 47.50 9.36 12.67
CA GLN A 277 47.23 10.78 13.10
C GLN A 277 46.02 11.57 12.53
N LYS A 278 45.20 12.35 13.27
CA LYS A 278 45.08 12.74 14.71
C LYS A 278 43.73 13.50 14.94
N ILE A 279 43.11 13.27 16.11
CA ILE A 279 42.30 14.19 16.98
C ILE A 279 40.89 14.65 16.50
N SER A 280 39.82 14.22 17.19
CA SER A 280 39.13 15.03 18.23
C SER A 280 37.99 14.27 18.92
N ASP A 281 37.90 14.46 20.23
CA ASP A 281 36.97 13.83 21.17
C ASP A 281 35.50 14.26 20.96
N LYS A 282 34.61 13.28 20.76
CA LYS A 282 33.25 13.29 21.35
C LYS A 282 32.80 11.85 21.63
N GLN A 283 32.87 11.45 22.89
CA GLN A 283 32.33 10.18 23.38
C GLN A 283 30.82 10.11 23.11
N HIS A 284 30.39 9.27 22.17
CA HIS A 284 29.03 8.76 22.11
C HIS A 284 29.06 7.35 22.71
N LYS A 285 28.52 7.20 23.93
CA LYS A 285 28.25 5.90 24.54
C LYS A 285 27.33 5.12 23.60
N LYS A 286 27.84 4.07 22.94
CA LYS A 286 27.00 3.08 22.25
C LYS A 286 26.07 2.44 23.29
N LYS A 287 24.76 2.73 23.23
CA LYS A 287 23.75 1.99 23.99
C LYS A 287 23.81 0.53 23.54
N GLN A 288 24.15 -0.37 24.46
CA GLN A 288 24.20 -1.81 24.20
C GLN A 288 22.76 -2.33 24.18
N ILE A 289 22.34 -2.88 23.03
CA ILE A 289 21.01 -3.48 22.89
C ILE A 289 21.07 -4.88 23.53
N PRO A 290 20.21 -5.20 24.51
CA PRO A 290 20.20 -6.51 25.14
C PRO A 290 19.92 -7.64 24.14
N ALA A 291 20.60 -8.77 24.28
CA ALA A 291 20.39 -9.92 23.41
C ALA A 291 19.07 -10.64 23.75
N TRP A 292 18.31 -11.08 22.76
CA TRP A 292 17.05 -11.79 22.98
C TRP A 292 17.25 -13.30 22.98
N THR A 293 16.77 -14.02 24.00
CA THR A 293 16.75 -15.49 23.95
C THR A 293 15.72 -16.00 22.93
N GLN A 294 15.91 -17.22 22.44
CA GLN A 294 14.98 -17.83 21.48
C GLN A 294 13.57 -17.98 22.09
N GLU A 295 13.48 -18.32 23.37
CA GLU A 295 12.21 -18.47 24.08
C GLU A 295 11.45 -17.14 24.20
N ALA A 296 12.16 -16.05 24.50
CA ALA A 296 11.58 -14.70 24.57
C ALA A 296 11.09 -14.21 23.19
N GLN A 297 11.80 -14.59 22.11
CA GLN A 297 11.37 -14.30 20.74
C GLN A 297 10.10 -15.07 20.36
N ILE A 298 9.99 -16.35 20.73
CA ILE A 298 8.79 -17.17 20.50
C ILE A 298 7.60 -16.60 21.29
N GLN A 299 7.81 -16.20 22.54
CA GLN A 299 6.78 -15.61 23.37
C GLN A 299 6.25 -14.28 22.82
N THR A 300 7.15 -13.43 22.27
CA THR A 300 6.75 -12.18 21.62
C THR A 300 6.20 -12.39 20.20
N ALA A 301 6.45 -13.52 19.54
CA ALA A 301 5.86 -13.86 18.25
C ALA A 301 4.34 -14.12 18.33
N ARG A 302 3.82 -14.51 19.49
CA ARG A 302 2.37 -14.66 19.74
C ARG A 302 1.61 -13.33 19.77
N ILE A 303 2.32 -12.21 19.94
CA ILE A 303 1.74 -10.86 19.91
C ILE A 303 1.37 -10.51 18.45
N PRO A 304 0.19 -9.93 18.18
CA PRO A 304 -0.19 -9.49 16.84
C PRO A 304 0.85 -8.57 16.19
N SER A 305 1.12 -8.77 14.90
CA SER A 305 2.22 -8.12 14.18
C SER A 305 2.18 -6.60 14.22
N PHE A 306 0.98 -5.99 14.25
CA PHE A 306 0.79 -4.53 14.20
C PHE A 306 1.17 -3.81 15.50
N VAL A 307 1.19 -4.48 16.66
CA VAL A 307 1.68 -3.93 17.95
C VAL A 307 3.03 -4.51 18.39
N ARG A 308 3.45 -5.64 17.79
CA ARG A 308 4.67 -6.38 18.17
C ARG A 308 5.94 -5.52 18.19
N GLY A 309 6.10 -4.62 17.22
CA GLY A 309 7.26 -3.72 17.14
C GLY A 309 7.33 -2.74 18.31
N MET A 310 6.20 -2.15 18.68
CA MET A 310 6.09 -1.23 19.82
C MET A 310 6.38 -1.95 21.15
N VAL A 311 5.82 -3.16 21.33
CA VAL A 311 6.03 -3.96 22.54
C VAL A 311 7.49 -4.39 22.69
N LYS A 312 8.14 -4.85 21.61
CA LYS A 312 9.57 -5.19 21.63
C LYS A 312 10.43 -4.01 22.04
N LYS A 313 10.16 -2.83 21.50
CA LYS A 313 10.91 -1.61 21.84
C LYS A 313 10.77 -1.25 23.33
N LYS A 314 9.55 -1.31 23.90
CA LYS A 314 9.35 -1.04 25.32
C LYS A 314 10.02 -2.09 26.23
N ILE A 315 10.06 -3.36 25.82
CA ILE A 315 10.78 -4.42 26.55
C ILE A 315 12.30 -4.19 26.50
N GLU A 316 12.83 -3.76 25.35
CA GLU A 316 14.24 -3.40 25.21
C GLU A 316 14.62 -2.18 26.05
N GLU A 317 13.75 -1.17 26.10
CA GLU A 317 13.90 0.00 26.97
C GLU A 317 13.89 -0.39 28.45
N PHE A 318 12.92 -1.20 28.87
CA PHE A 318 12.83 -1.75 30.22
C PHE A 318 14.09 -2.55 30.59
N ALA A 319 14.59 -3.38 29.68
CA ALA A 319 15.78 -4.17 29.88
C ALA A 319 17.05 -3.30 29.99
N GLN A 320 17.15 -2.24 29.18
CA GLN A 320 18.25 -1.27 29.26
C GLN A 320 18.23 -0.47 30.57
N GLU A 321 17.06 -0.01 31.01
CA GLU A 321 16.90 0.76 32.25
C GLU A 321 17.31 -0.04 33.48
N ARG A 322 17.04 -1.35 33.49
CA ARG A 322 17.42 -2.27 34.56
C ARG A 322 18.77 -2.94 34.37
N GLY A 323 19.48 -2.61 33.30
CA GLY A 323 20.84 -3.11 33.02
C GLY A 323 20.88 -4.60 32.65
N TYR A 324 19.78 -5.19 32.22
CA TYR A 324 19.76 -6.57 31.73
C TYR A 324 20.52 -6.66 30.41
N GLN A 325 21.47 -7.59 30.33
CA GLN A 325 22.26 -7.87 29.12
C GLN A 325 21.52 -8.83 28.17
N GLU A 326 20.57 -9.58 28.70
CA GLU A 326 19.80 -10.59 27.97
C GLU A 326 18.32 -10.51 28.35
N ILE A 327 17.43 -10.62 27.37
CA ILE A 327 15.98 -10.60 27.52
C ILE A 327 15.48 -12.03 27.51
N THR A 328 15.15 -12.53 28.70
CA THR A 328 14.56 -13.85 28.95
C THR A 328 13.03 -13.78 29.01
N PRO A 329 12.32 -14.92 28.94
CA PRO A 329 10.86 -14.95 29.09
C PRO A 329 10.37 -14.31 30.40
N GLN A 330 11.11 -14.46 31.50
CA GLN A 330 10.75 -13.84 32.78
C GLN A 330 10.79 -12.31 32.70
N ILE A 331 11.79 -11.75 32.02
CA ILE A 331 11.93 -10.30 31.81
C ILE A 331 10.81 -9.79 30.90
N VAL A 332 10.42 -10.57 29.89
CA VAL A 332 9.27 -10.25 29.03
C VAL A 332 7.97 -10.18 29.84
N ASP A 333 7.74 -11.11 30.77
CA ASP A 333 6.54 -11.12 31.61
C ASP A 333 6.56 -10.01 32.66
N GLU A 334 7.72 -9.72 33.26
CA GLU A 334 7.89 -8.60 34.20
C GLU A 334 7.67 -7.25 33.51
N ALA A 335 8.23 -7.07 32.31
CA ALA A 335 8.01 -5.88 31.51
C ALA A 335 6.52 -5.73 31.14
N LYS A 336 5.85 -6.81 30.73
CA LYS A 336 4.42 -6.78 30.42
C LYS A 336 3.57 -6.42 31.63
N ALA A 337 3.87 -6.96 32.80
CA ALA A 337 3.13 -6.65 34.04
C ALA A 337 3.24 -5.15 34.41
N LEU A 338 4.42 -4.55 34.20
CA LEU A 338 4.62 -3.10 34.38
C LEU A 338 3.92 -2.28 33.30
N LEU A 339 3.98 -2.70 32.05
CA LEU A 339 3.29 -2.05 30.93
C LEU A 339 1.75 -2.06 31.07
N MET A 340 1.21 -3.03 31.82
CA MET A 340 -0.22 -3.13 32.11
C MET A 340 -0.66 -2.24 33.28
N ASN A 341 0.26 -1.88 34.19
CA ASN A 341 -0.02 -1.02 35.35
C ASN A 341 0.29 0.46 35.10
N ASP A 342 1.04 0.79 34.05
CA ASP A 342 1.41 2.15 33.72
C ASP A 342 0.37 2.74 32.74
N ASN A 343 -0.45 3.69 33.22
CA ASN A 343 -1.50 4.41 32.48
C ASN A 343 -0.99 5.25 31.28
N SER A 344 0.22 5.00 30.79
CA SER A 344 0.90 5.65 29.65
C SER A 344 0.25 5.45 28.28
N PHE A 345 -0.92 4.78 28.21
CA PHE A 345 -1.76 4.74 27.01
C PHE A 345 -2.87 5.82 26.99
N HIS A 346 -3.01 6.64 28.04
CA HIS A 346 -4.06 7.67 28.15
C HIS A 346 -3.57 9.13 27.99
N SER A 347 -2.41 9.37 27.39
CA SER A 347 -1.99 10.74 27.02
C SER A 347 -1.30 10.78 25.66
N VAL A 348 -2.11 10.75 24.60
CA VAL A 348 -1.85 11.45 23.33
C VAL A 348 -3.19 11.94 22.79
#